data_AF-A0A9W9HMG6-F1
#
_entry.id   AF-A0A9W9HMG6-F1
#
_cell.length_a   1.000
_cell.length_b   1.000
_cell.length_c   1.000
_cell.angle_alpha   90.00
_cell.angle_beta   90.00
_cell.angle_gamma   90.00
#
_symmetry.space_group_name_H-M   'P 1'
#
loop_
_entity.id
_entity.type
_entity.pdbx_description
1 polymer ?
#
loop_
_entity_poly.entity_id
_entity_poly.type
_entity_poly.pdbx_seq_one_letter_code
_entity_poly.pdbx_strand_id
1 'polypeptide(L)' 'MKWVDVGTVVLFEAHSALCGAAPTMSALIVGRVIAGARGSGLYLGSLQYFAVMTIEKERGFYMFLIAISWGLGVV' A
#
# COMPACT_ATOMS: atom_id res chain seq x y z
N MET A 1 -13.43 -0.47 -8.78
CA MET A 1 -12.03 -0.40 -8.29
C MET A 1 -11.71 0.83 -7.43
N LYS A 2 -12.38 1.99 -7.62
CA LYS A 2 -12.24 3.19 -6.76
C LYS A 2 -12.31 2.92 -5.24
N TRP A 3 -13.23 2.06 -4.83
CA TRP A 3 -13.45 1.70 -3.42
C TRP A 3 -12.32 0.85 -2.81
N VAL A 4 -11.59 0.11 -3.64
CA VAL A 4 -10.45 -0.71 -3.18
C VAL A 4 -9.27 0.19 -2.83
N ASP A 5 -9.01 1.23 -3.63
CA ASP A 5 -7.96 2.21 -3.34
C ASP A 5 -8.22 2.94 -2.02
N VAL A 6 -9.46 3.43 -1.83
CA VAL A 6 -9.90 4.07 -0.57
C VAL A 6 -9.78 3.11 0.63
N GLY A 7 -10.25 1.86 0.50
CA GLY A 7 -10.10 0.86 1.57
C GLY A 7 -8.64 0.57 1.92
N THR A 8 -7.78 0.62 0.91
CA THR A 8 -6.33 0.44 1.07
C THR A 8 -5.58 1.73 1.39
N VAL A 9 -6.25 2.87 1.58
CA VAL A 9 -5.72 4.03 2.32
C VAL A 9 -6.18 3.99 3.78
N VAL A 10 -7.45 3.68 4.04
CA VAL A 10 -8.03 3.65 5.39
C VAL A 10 -7.34 2.68 6.34
N LEU A 11 -7.07 1.43 5.93
CA LEU A 11 -6.30 0.49 6.75
C LEU A 11 -4.84 0.97 7.09
N PHE A 12 -4.33 2.11 6.57
CA PHE A 12 -2.90 2.54 6.54
C PHE A 12 -2.72 3.51 7.64
N GLU A 13 -3.64 4.45 7.69
CA GLU A 13 -3.97 5.16 8.89
C GLU A 13 -4.31 4.21 10.03
N ALA A 14 -5.21 3.24 9.86
CA ALA A 14 -5.57 2.34 10.94
C ALA A 14 -4.37 1.53 11.45
N HIS A 15 -3.51 1.04 10.55
CA HIS A 15 -2.29 0.36 10.93
C HIS A 15 -1.25 1.29 11.58
N SER A 16 -1.08 2.51 11.07
CA SER A 16 -0.18 3.53 11.65
C SER A 16 -0.63 3.94 13.05
N ALA A 17 -1.94 4.10 13.26
CA ALA A 17 -2.54 4.35 14.55
C ALA A 17 -2.32 3.17 15.51
N LEU A 18 -2.48 1.92 15.03
CA LEU A 18 -2.20 0.73 15.82
C LEU A 18 -0.73 0.64 16.23
N CYS A 19 0.20 1.00 15.35
CA CYS A 19 1.63 1.04 15.65
C CYS A 19 1.99 2.15 16.64
N GLY A 20 1.32 3.30 16.57
CA GLY A 20 1.52 4.44 17.49
C GLY A 20 0.87 4.26 18.87
N ALA A 21 -0.25 3.54 18.94
CA ALA A 21 -0.98 3.27 20.19
C ALA A 21 -0.50 1.99 20.91
N ALA A 22 0.45 1.25 20.33
CA ALA A 22 0.87 -0.06 20.84
C ALA A 22 1.46 0.03 22.27
N PRO A 23 0.76 -0.50 23.30
CA PRO A 23 1.24 -0.44 24.68
C PRO A 23 2.05 -1.69 25.07
N THR A 24 2.10 -2.72 24.22
CA THR A 24 2.74 -4.01 24.48
C THR A 24 3.50 -4.53 23.26
N MET A 25 4.57 -5.30 23.49
CA MET A 25 5.41 -5.92 22.43
C MET A 25 4.58 -6.74 21.43
N SER A 26 3.55 -7.45 21.87
CA SER A 26 2.67 -8.23 21.00
C SER A 26 1.89 -7.36 20.01
N ALA A 27 1.48 -6.15 20.42
CA ALA A 27 0.78 -5.21 19.55
C ALA A 27 1.70 -4.62 18.47
N LEU A 28 2.98 -4.39 18.77
CA LEU A 28 3.99 -3.96 17.79
C LEU A 28 4.24 -5.03 16.72
N ILE A 29 4.28 -6.31 17.12
CA ILE A 29 4.48 -7.44 16.20
C ILE A 29 3.29 -7.57 15.25
N VAL A 30 2.06 -7.56 15.80
CA VAL A 30 0.82 -7.61 15.01
C VAL A 30 0.72 -6.39 14.08
N GLY A 31 1.09 -5.21 14.59
CA GLY A 31 1.27 -4.01 13.77
C GLY A 31 2.17 -4.29 12.58
N ARG A 32 3.44 -4.65 12.77
CA ARG A 32 4.37 -4.87 11.64
C ARG A 32 3.89 -5.90 10.62
N VAL A 33 3.25 -6.98 11.06
CA VAL A 33 2.66 -7.99 10.15
C VAL A 33 1.55 -7.39 9.28
N ILE A 34 0.65 -6.60 9.88
CA ILE A 34 -0.43 -5.91 9.16
C ILE A 34 0.14 -4.83 8.22
N ALA A 35 1.18 -4.12 8.65
CA ALA A 35 1.91 -3.14 7.84
C ALA A 35 2.42 -3.77 6.52
N GLY A 36 3.11 -4.91 6.65
CA GLY A 36 3.72 -5.62 5.54
C GLY A 36 2.67 -6.25 4.61
N ALA A 37 1.70 -6.97 5.18
CA ALA A 37 0.64 -7.62 4.42
C ALA A 37 -0.14 -6.60 3.57
N ARG A 38 -0.38 -5.42 4.14
CA ARG A 38 -1.11 -4.38 3.45
C ARG A 38 -0.27 -3.61 2.43
N GLY A 39 1.03 -3.48 2.67
CA GLY A 39 1.94 -2.92 1.68
C GLY A 39 1.87 -3.65 0.34
N SER A 40 1.94 -4.97 0.38
CA SER A 40 1.81 -5.81 -0.82
C SER A 40 0.44 -5.66 -1.49
N GLY A 41 -0.64 -5.51 -0.71
CA GLY A 41 -2.00 -5.31 -1.22
C GLY A 41 -2.21 -3.95 -1.90
N LEU A 42 -1.66 -2.87 -1.32
CA LEU A 42 -1.66 -1.53 -1.91
C LEU A 42 -0.97 -1.54 -3.27
N TYR A 43 0.24 -2.08 -3.31
CA TYR A 43 1.05 -2.12 -4.52
C TYR A 43 0.32 -2.87 -5.65
N LEU A 44 -0.18 -4.07 -5.38
CA LEU A 44 -0.88 -4.86 -6.39
C LEU A 44 -2.21 -4.22 -6.80
N GLY A 45 -2.95 -3.64 -5.85
CA GLY A 45 -4.23 -2.96 -6.08
C GLY A 45 -4.09 -1.72 -6.97
N SER A 46 -3.10 -0.87 -6.69
CA SER A 46 -2.82 0.31 -7.51
C SER A 46 -2.35 -0.09 -8.90
N LEU A 47 -1.47 -1.09 -9.04
CA LEU A 47 -1.05 -1.60 -10.36
C LEU A 47 -2.24 -2.11 -11.18
N GLN A 48 -3.18 -2.82 -10.56
CA GLN A 48 -4.37 -3.34 -11.24
C GLN A 48 -5.33 -2.21 -11.65
N TYR A 49 -5.44 -1.16 -10.84
CA TYR A 49 -6.23 0.04 -11.15
C TYR A 49 -5.67 0.79 -12.36
N PHE A 50 -4.37 1.09 -12.34
CA PHE A 50 -3.71 1.76 -13.46
C PHE A 50 -3.72 0.89 -14.72
N ALA A 51 -3.54 -0.42 -14.60
CA ALA A 51 -3.61 -1.35 -15.73
C ALA A 51 -4.97 -1.38 -16.45
N VAL A 52 -6.07 -1.07 -15.76
CA VAL A 52 -7.42 -0.99 -16.35
C VAL A 52 -7.71 0.40 -16.95
N MET A 53 -7.06 1.44 -16.45
CA MET A 53 -7.31 2.82 -16.89
C MET A 53 -6.31 3.36 -17.94
N THR A 54 -5.18 2.69 -18.20
CA THR A 54 -4.15 3.18 -19.13
C THR A 54 -4.01 2.34 -20.40
N ILE A 55 -3.65 3.03 -21.49
CA ILE A 55 -3.32 2.49 -22.80
C ILE A 55 -1.90 1.90 -22.77
N GLU A 56 -1.68 0.79 -23.49
CA GLU A 56 -0.50 -0.09 -23.40
C GLU A 56 0.87 0.63 -23.47
N LYS A 57 0.95 1.77 -24.15
CA LYS A 57 2.20 2.53 -24.34
C LYS A 57 2.64 3.31 -23.09
N GLU A 58 1.70 3.77 -22.26
CA GLU A 58 2.00 4.58 -21.06
C GLU A 58 1.98 3.74 -19.78
N ARG A 59 1.43 2.53 -19.84
CA ARG A 59 1.31 1.61 -18.72
C ARG A 59 2.64 1.32 -18.03
N GLY A 60 3.72 1.17 -18.81
CA GLY A 60 5.06 0.95 -18.28
C GLY A 60 5.62 2.15 -17.50
N PHE A 61 5.34 3.38 -17.96
CA PHE A 61 5.81 4.60 -17.30
C PHE A 61 5.07 4.84 -15.98
N TYR A 62 3.75 4.61 -15.94
CA TYR A 62 2.97 4.69 -14.70
C TYR A 62 3.37 3.61 -13.69
N MET A 63 3.57 2.36 -14.13
CA MET A 63 4.05 1.29 -13.25
C MET A 63 5.45 1.59 -12.68
N PHE A 64 6.34 2.20 -13.48
CA PHE A 64 7.67 2.61 -13.03
C PHE A 64 7.59 3.71 -11.97
N LEU A 65 6.74 4.73 -12.13
CA LEU A 65 6.53 5.77 -11.12
C LEU A 65 6.00 5.20 -9.78
N ILE A 66 5.08 4.22 -9.86
CA ILE A 66 4.54 3.54 -8.67
C ILE A 66 5.63 2.69 -8.00
N ALA A 67 6.45 2.00 -8.78
CA ALA A 67 7.58 1.21 -8.27
C ALA A 67 8.67 2.10 -7.64
N ILE A 68 8.97 3.28 -8.21
CA ILE A 68 9.90 4.24 -7.63
C ILE A 68 9.39 4.77 -6.29
N SER A 69 8.13 5.21 -6.24
CA SER A 69 7.54 5.75 -5.00
C SER A 69 7.50 4.70 -3.89
N TRP A 70 7.25 3.43 -4.23
CA TRP A 70 7.38 2.30 -3.31
C TRP A 70 8.83 2.03 -2.88
N GLY A 71 9.77 2.00 -3.83
CA GLY A 71 11.19 1.77 -3.55
C GLY A 71 11.84 2.88 -2.73
N LEU A 72 11.40 4.13 -2.89
CA LEU A 72 11.83 5.25 -2.07
C LEU A 72 11.22 5.23 -0.66
N GLY A 73 10.02 4.64 -0.50
CA GLY A 73 9.35 4.55 0.79
C GLY A 73 9.83 3.39 1.69
N VAL A 74 10.56 2.42 1.13
CA VAL A 74 11.07 1.24 1.87
C VAL A 74 12.48 1.43 2.44
N VAL A 75 13.13 2.58 2.18
CA VAL A 75 14.44 2.97 2.73
C VAL A 75 14.28 3.78 4.02
#